data_AF-A0A1L7TA43-F1
#
_entry.id   AF-A0A1L7TA43-F1
#
_cell.length_a   1.000
_cell.length_b   1.000
_cell.length_c   1.000
_cell.angle_alpha   90.00
_cell.angle_beta   90.00
_cell.angle_gamma   90.00
#
_symmetry.space_group_name_H-M   'P 1'
#
loop_
_entity.id
_entity.type
_entity.pdbx_description
1 polymer ?
#
loop_
_entity_poly.entity_id
_entity_poly.type
_entity_poly.pdbx_seq_one_letter_code
_entity_poly.pdbx_strand_id
1 'polypeptide(L)'
;MATLPESLIITLASIIIVLLTSILFRPTAKKPHQPPATRCLRVDNIPADRVDDFNRELKAIAAAPVCRSLAPRDKKTVCATISIITWLPANDLSAWLYRNTNGGLYRYTDTFDGVTPLYVGHGGGEVDIIAVPGLGSHAFGSWKSSKSDDIWLRDFLPKDAPNIRVLLYGYDTALSGSLSKQSIGDLGGALLEQIVAFRARDGTSCRPIIFIGHSLGGLVIKEALVRARRSPNDTSHDLSKATYGLLFFGVPNLGLRNNQLETLVHGQPNQALIHDLLVDDDSEPSNYLKRLADEFSERCKDQYRVVSFFERRHSPTLKLNEVGKWCKTGPPCLLVTEKSATSIELVAVDDEDNVALDTDHSGLVKYDSDHHAYYMIVTERLQRLINEAERDVPNRFAKHSM
;
A
#
# COMPACT_ATOMS: atom_id res chain seq x y z
N MET A 1 11.09 -41.40 58.46
CA MET A 1 11.07 -40.98 57.03
C MET A 1 10.95 -42.25 56.20
N ALA A 2 9.77 -42.53 55.65
CA ALA A 2 9.56 -43.73 54.84
C ALA A 2 9.96 -43.44 53.39
N THR A 3 10.99 -44.14 52.91
CA THR A 3 11.43 -44.09 51.51
C THR A 3 10.50 -44.96 50.66
N LEU A 4 10.01 -44.42 49.55
CA LEU A 4 9.19 -45.17 48.59
C LEU A 4 10.04 -46.29 47.97
N PRO A 5 9.48 -47.50 47.77
CA PRO A 5 10.21 -48.60 47.17
C PRO A 5 10.62 -48.27 45.73
N GLU A 6 11.86 -48.60 45.35
CA GLU A 6 12.45 -48.26 44.03
C GLU A 6 11.58 -48.69 42.85
N SER A 7 10.87 -49.82 42.98
CA SER A 7 9.93 -50.31 41.96
C SER A 7 8.78 -49.33 41.69
N LEU A 8 8.29 -48.63 42.71
CA LEU A 8 7.22 -47.64 42.57
C LEU A 8 7.73 -46.34 41.92
N ILE A 9 8.97 -45.95 42.23
CA ILE A 9 9.63 -44.77 41.64
C ILE A 9 9.86 -44.99 40.15
N ILE A 10 10.33 -46.17 39.75
CA ILE A 10 10.54 -46.53 38.34
C ILE A 10 9.21 -46.57 37.57
N THR A 11 8.15 -47.07 38.19
CA THR A 11 6.83 -47.14 37.57
C THR A 11 6.22 -45.74 37.37
N LEU A 12 6.33 -44.86 38.37
CA LEU A 12 5.89 -43.46 38.27
C LEU A 12 6.70 -42.67 37.24
N ALA A 13 8.03 -42.85 37.20
CA ALA A 13 8.89 -42.21 36.19
C ALA A 13 8.55 -42.67 34.77
N SER A 14 8.25 -43.95 34.58
CA SER A 14 7.83 -44.51 33.29
C SER A 14 6.49 -43.95 32.83
N ILE A 15 5.51 -43.84 33.74
CA ILE A 15 4.19 -43.25 33.43
C ILE A 15 4.33 -41.76 33.08
N ILE A 16 5.18 -41.01 33.80
CA ILE A 16 5.46 -39.59 33.51
C ILE A 16 6.15 -39.43 32.15
N ILE A 17 7.09 -40.32 31.78
CA ILE A 17 7.74 -40.30 30.46
C ILE A 17 6.75 -40.66 29.35
N VAL A 18 5.84 -41.62 29.55
CA VAL A 18 4.78 -41.95 28.57
C VAL A 18 3.76 -40.81 28.44
N LEU A 19 3.43 -40.11 29.53
CA LEU A 19 2.58 -38.91 29.50
C LEU A 19 3.28 -37.72 28.83
N LEU A 20 4.56 -37.48 29.11
CA LEU A 20 5.34 -36.42 28.46
C LEU A 20 5.55 -36.70 26.97
N THR A 21 5.85 -37.95 26.59
CA THR A 21 5.99 -38.33 25.16
C THR A 21 4.65 -38.29 24.43
N SER A 22 3.52 -38.63 25.06
CA SER A 22 2.19 -38.49 24.44
C SER A 22 1.70 -37.04 24.35
N ILE A 23 2.17 -36.14 25.21
CA ILE A 23 1.92 -34.69 25.11
C ILE A 23 2.85 -34.02 24.08
N LEU A 24 4.13 -34.44 24.00
CA LEU A 24 5.12 -33.93 23.04
C LEU A 24 4.95 -34.51 21.62
N PHE A 25 4.39 -35.72 21.49
CA PHE A 25 4.06 -36.37 20.23
C PHE A 25 2.55 -36.55 20.03
N ARG A 26 1.73 -35.59 20.48
CA ARG A 26 0.42 -35.43 19.84
C ARG A 26 0.71 -35.06 18.38
N PRO A 27 0.30 -35.87 17.38
CA PRO A 27 0.31 -35.39 16.02
C PRO A 27 -0.51 -34.10 16.04
N THR A 28 0.14 -32.98 15.74
CA THR A 28 -0.56 -31.71 15.54
C THR A 28 -1.74 -32.04 14.65
N ALA A 29 -2.97 -31.85 15.15
CA ALA A 29 -4.16 -32.02 14.35
C ALA A 29 -3.87 -31.31 13.03
N LYS A 30 -3.84 -32.07 11.91
CA LYS A 30 -3.56 -31.50 10.59
C LYS A 30 -4.46 -30.29 10.50
N LYS A 31 -3.87 -29.08 10.47
CA LYS A 31 -4.64 -27.86 10.21
C LYS A 31 -5.52 -28.20 9.02
N PRO A 32 -6.84 -27.97 9.08
CA PRO A 32 -7.70 -28.25 7.94
C PRO A 32 -7.01 -27.64 6.72
N HIS A 33 -6.72 -28.47 5.70
CA HIS A 33 -6.00 -28.02 4.51
C HIS A 33 -6.82 -26.85 3.94
N GLN A 34 -6.40 -25.62 4.22
CA GLN A 34 -7.03 -24.43 3.67
C GLN A 34 -6.95 -24.58 2.16
N PRO A 35 -8.08 -24.42 1.43
CA PRO A 35 -8.09 -24.59 -0.01
C PRO A 35 -6.98 -23.74 -0.66
N PRO A 36 -6.46 -24.15 -1.83
CA PRO A 36 -5.39 -23.42 -2.47
C PRO A 36 -5.92 -22.01 -2.78
N ALA A 37 -5.09 -21.01 -2.49
CA ALA A 37 -5.45 -19.61 -2.68
C ALA A 37 -4.62 -19.02 -3.81
N THR A 38 -5.19 -18.05 -4.53
CA THR A 38 -4.37 -17.26 -5.45
C THR A 38 -3.39 -16.41 -4.65
N ARG A 39 -2.11 -16.52 -4.99
CA ARG A 39 -1.02 -15.69 -4.49
C ARG A 39 -0.56 -14.78 -5.61
N CYS A 40 -0.62 -13.47 -5.38
CA CYS A 40 -0.06 -12.48 -6.28
C CYS A 40 1.34 -12.09 -5.80
N LEU A 41 2.33 -12.15 -6.69
CA LEU A 41 3.72 -11.78 -6.40
C LEU A 41 4.18 -10.72 -7.40
N ARG A 42 5.05 -9.82 -6.92
CA ARG A 42 5.90 -9.01 -7.78
C ARG A 42 7.13 -9.82 -8.15
N VAL A 43 7.52 -9.73 -9.42
CA VAL A 43 8.77 -10.27 -9.93
C VAL A 43 9.61 -9.12 -10.45
N ASP A 44 10.79 -8.95 -9.87
CA ASP A 44 11.77 -7.95 -10.28
C ASP A 44 12.95 -8.60 -11.01
N ASN A 45 13.74 -7.75 -11.67
CA ASN A 45 14.98 -8.10 -12.37
C ASN A 45 14.82 -9.04 -13.57
N ILE A 46 13.64 -9.10 -14.19
CA ILE A 46 13.48 -9.83 -15.45
C ILE A 46 14.21 -9.03 -16.55
N PRO A 47 15.25 -9.57 -17.20
CA PRO A 47 15.90 -8.87 -18.31
C PRO A 47 14.90 -8.62 -19.44
N ALA A 48 14.90 -7.42 -20.02
CA ALA A 48 13.93 -7.04 -21.05
C ALA A 48 14.00 -7.94 -22.30
N ASP A 49 15.18 -8.50 -22.59
CA ASP A 49 15.45 -9.44 -23.68
C ASP A 49 15.12 -10.91 -23.34
N ARG A 50 14.68 -11.20 -22.10
CA ARG A 50 14.40 -12.58 -21.62
C ARG A 50 13.00 -12.77 -21.05
N VAL A 51 12.05 -11.92 -21.41
CA VAL A 51 10.66 -12.04 -20.94
C VAL A 51 10.01 -13.37 -21.38
N ASP A 52 10.30 -13.84 -22.60
CA ASP A 52 9.78 -15.11 -23.11
C ASP A 52 10.37 -16.33 -22.38
N ASP A 53 11.65 -16.25 -22.03
CA ASP A 53 12.32 -17.27 -21.21
C ASP A 53 11.70 -17.35 -19.82
N PHE A 54 11.51 -16.20 -19.16
CA PHE A 54 10.82 -16.10 -17.88
C PHE A 54 9.42 -16.75 -17.94
N ASN A 55 8.62 -16.40 -18.96
CA ASN A 55 7.27 -16.94 -19.11
C ASN A 55 7.27 -18.47 -19.32
N ARG A 56 8.23 -18.99 -20.10
CA ARG A 56 8.39 -20.43 -20.33
C ARG A 56 8.80 -21.17 -19.06
N GLU A 57 9.78 -20.65 -18.33
CA GLU A 57 10.23 -21.21 -17.05
C GLU A 57 9.11 -21.24 -16.02
N LEU A 58 8.37 -20.13 -15.87
CA LEU A 58 7.28 -20.03 -14.92
C LEU A 58 6.18 -21.06 -15.20
N LYS A 59 5.80 -21.24 -16.47
CA LYS A 59 4.82 -22.26 -16.91
C LYS A 59 5.30 -23.69 -16.71
N ALA A 60 6.61 -23.93 -16.73
CA ALA A 60 7.17 -25.26 -16.55
C ALA A 60 7.09 -25.74 -15.09
N ILE A 61 7.14 -24.81 -14.13
CA ILE A 61 7.25 -25.15 -12.70
C ILE A 61 5.94 -24.91 -11.93
N ALA A 62 5.14 -23.90 -12.29
CA ALA A 62 3.92 -23.56 -11.59
C ALA A 62 2.67 -24.11 -12.30
N ALA A 63 1.68 -24.53 -11.52
CA ALA A 63 0.38 -24.90 -12.07
C ALA A 63 -0.42 -23.64 -12.45
N ALA A 64 -0.76 -23.51 -13.74
CA ALA A 64 -1.58 -22.42 -14.29
C ALA A 64 -1.16 -21.00 -13.84
N PRO A 65 0.13 -20.62 -13.96
CA PRO A 65 0.56 -19.26 -13.61
C PRO A 65 -0.01 -18.26 -14.61
N VAL A 66 -0.46 -17.12 -14.08
CA VAL A 66 -0.94 -16.00 -14.88
C VAL A 66 -0.01 -14.83 -14.68
N CYS A 67 0.68 -14.40 -15.74
CA CYS A 67 1.35 -13.11 -15.75
C CYS A 67 0.29 -12.03 -16.01
N ARG A 68 0.06 -11.17 -15.02
CA ARG A 68 -1.01 -10.16 -15.01
C ARG A 68 -0.52 -8.79 -15.48
N SER A 69 0.76 -8.49 -15.29
CA SER A 69 1.38 -7.32 -15.88
C SER A 69 2.85 -7.55 -16.17
N LEU A 70 3.36 -6.84 -17.18
CA LEU A 70 4.77 -6.70 -17.53
C LEU A 70 4.99 -5.22 -17.84
N ALA A 71 5.80 -4.55 -17.02
CA ALA A 71 6.03 -3.12 -17.12
C ALA A 71 7.54 -2.83 -17.02
N PRO A 72 8.11 -2.03 -17.94
CA PRO A 72 9.51 -1.60 -17.83
C PRO A 72 9.78 -0.98 -16.46
N ARG A 73 10.84 -1.45 -15.80
CA ARG A 73 11.39 -0.84 -14.60
C ARG A 73 12.47 0.18 -14.94
N ASP A 74 13.25 -0.13 -15.97
CA ASP A 74 14.22 0.74 -16.62
C ASP A 74 14.52 0.23 -18.04
N LYS A 75 15.60 0.73 -18.66
CA LYS A 75 16.01 0.33 -20.02
C LYS A 75 16.45 -1.13 -20.15
N LYS A 76 16.76 -1.82 -19.05
CA LYS A 76 17.36 -3.17 -19.04
C LYS A 76 16.44 -4.23 -18.44
N THR A 77 15.53 -3.82 -17.58
CA THR A 77 14.73 -4.74 -16.74
C THR A 77 13.25 -4.41 -16.75
N VAL A 78 12.46 -5.47 -16.59
CA VAL A 78 11.01 -5.46 -16.51
C VAL A 78 10.59 -5.92 -15.12
N CYS A 79 9.52 -5.32 -14.61
CA CYS A 79 8.79 -5.75 -13.43
C CYS A 79 7.52 -6.48 -13.89
N ALA A 80 7.20 -7.62 -13.28
CA ALA A 80 5.97 -8.34 -13.54
C ALA A 80 5.12 -8.47 -12.28
N THR A 81 3.80 -8.56 -12.46
CA THR A 81 2.93 -9.15 -11.43
C THR A 81 2.43 -10.50 -11.92
N ILE A 82 2.56 -11.52 -11.08
CA ILE A 82 2.12 -12.88 -11.40
C ILE A 82 1.11 -13.37 -10.37
N SER A 83 0.20 -14.23 -10.78
CA SER A 83 -0.77 -14.91 -9.92
C SER A 83 -0.61 -16.41 -10.06
N ILE A 84 -0.50 -17.11 -8.93
CA ILE A 84 -0.37 -18.57 -8.88
C ILE A 84 -1.36 -19.12 -7.85
N ILE A 85 -2.13 -20.13 -8.22
CA ILE A 85 -2.99 -20.87 -7.29
C ILE A 85 -2.11 -21.89 -6.57
N THR A 86 -1.99 -21.77 -5.25
CA THR A 86 -1.12 -22.66 -4.47
C THR A 86 -1.61 -22.85 -3.03
N TRP A 87 -1.15 -23.94 -2.43
CA TRP A 87 -1.27 -24.21 -0.99
C TRP A 87 -0.16 -23.54 -0.18
N LEU A 88 0.91 -23.08 -0.84
CA LEU A 88 2.03 -22.44 -0.17
C LEU A 88 1.63 -21.05 0.35
N PRO A 89 2.04 -20.69 1.57
CA PRO A 89 2.13 -19.30 2.00
C PRO A 89 2.98 -18.48 1.02
N ALA A 90 2.74 -17.17 0.94
CA ALA A 90 3.37 -16.31 -0.06
C ALA A 90 4.91 -16.23 0.07
N ASN A 91 5.44 -16.21 1.31
CA ASN A 91 6.88 -16.29 1.58
C ASN A 91 7.49 -17.61 1.08
N ASP A 92 6.83 -18.73 1.36
CA ASP A 92 7.29 -20.06 0.95
C ASP A 92 7.24 -20.22 -0.56
N LEU A 93 6.19 -19.69 -1.21
CA LEU A 93 6.07 -19.65 -2.66
C LEU A 93 7.19 -18.82 -3.28
N SER A 94 7.48 -17.63 -2.74
CA SER A 94 8.54 -16.76 -3.25
C SER A 94 9.90 -17.44 -3.16
N ALA A 95 10.20 -18.08 -2.02
CA ALA A 95 11.44 -18.81 -1.81
C ALA A 95 11.52 -20.07 -2.71
N TRP A 96 10.39 -20.74 -2.94
CA TRP A 96 10.32 -21.87 -3.84
C TRP A 96 10.56 -21.47 -5.29
N LEU A 97 9.91 -20.40 -5.78
CA LEU A 97 10.12 -19.88 -7.14
C LEU A 97 11.56 -19.44 -7.35
N TYR A 98 12.15 -18.73 -6.38
CA TYR A 98 13.55 -18.33 -6.43
C TYR A 98 14.51 -19.52 -6.62
N ARG A 99 14.27 -20.64 -5.93
CA ARG A 99 15.11 -21.84 -6.03
C ARG A 99 14.91 -22.65 -7.31
N ASN A 100 13.73 -22.55 -7.93
CA ASN A 100 13.33 -23.40 -9.05
C ASN A 100 13.27 -22.65 -10.40
N THR A 101 13.60 -21.35 -10.42
CA THR A 101 13.85 -20.56 -11.64
C THR A 101 15.34 -20.28 -11.79
N ASN A 102 15.75 -19.72 -12.93
CA ASN A 102 17.14 -19.61 -13.39
C ASN A 102 18.13 -18.97 -12.40
N GLY A 103 18.59 -19.74 -11.41
CA GLY A 103 19.72 -19.44 -10.53
C GLY A 103 19.60 -18.16 -9.69
N GLY A 104 18.38 -17.68 -9.40
CA GLY A 104 18.16 -16.44 -8.65
C GLY A 104 18.24 -15.15 -9.48
N LEU A 105 18.15 -15.24 -10.82
CA LEU A 105 18.06 -14.07 -11.71
C LEU A 105 16.85 -13.18 -11.37
N TYR A 106 15.72 -13.80 -11.05
CA TYR A 106 14.47 -13.09 -10.72
C TYR A 106 14.30 -12.97 -9.21
N ARG A 107 13.76 -11.83 -8.77
CA ARG A 107 13.40 -11.62 -7.37
C ARG A 107 11.88 -11.65 -7.21
N TYR A 108 11.39 -12.59 -6.42
CA TYR A 108 9.97 -12.73 -6.09
C TYR A 108 9.69 -12.10 -4.73
N THR A 109 8.63 -11.30 -4.63
CA THR A 109 8.18 -10.72 -3.35
C THR A 109 6.67 -10.59 -3.32
N ASP A 110 6.10 -10.79 -2.14
CA ASP A 110 4.69 -10.60 -1.84
C ASP A 110 4.41 -9.29 -1.11
N THR A 111 5.41 -8.56 -0.61
CA THR A 111 5.19 -7.33 0.17
C THR A 111 4.94 -6.12 -0.72
N PHE A 112 5.54 -6.11 -1.92
CA PHE A 112 5.50 -5.00 -2.88
C PHE A 112 6.16 -3.71 -2.35
N ASP A 113 7.16 -3.82 -1.48
CA ASP A 113 7.87 -2.66 -0.92
C ASP A 113 8.63 -1.86 -1.99
N GLY A 114 8.59 -0.54 -1.89
CA GLY A 114 9.13 0.39 -2.86
C GLY A 114 8.27 0.52 -4.12
N VAL A 115 8.86 1.06 -5.19
CA VAL A 115 8.15 1.32 -6.45
C VAL A 115 7.95 0.02 -7.25
N THR A 116 6.70 -0.22 -7.62
CA THR A 116 6.23 -1.32 -8.49
C THR A 116 5.51 -0.75 -9.71
N PRO A 117 6.11 -0.82 -10.90
CA PRO A 117 5.40 -0.54 -12.15
C PRO A 117 4.30 -1.58 -12.39
N LEU A 118 3.05 -1.15 -12.42
CA LEU A 118 1.89 -2.01 -12.68
C LEU A 118 1.50 -2.00 -14.16
N TYR A 119 1.64 -0.85 -14.82
CA TYR A 119 1.29 -0.66 -16.22
C TYR A 119 2.12 0.47 -16.82
N VAL A 120 2.47 0.34 -18.09
CA VAL A 120 3.10 1.39 -18.89
C VAL A 120 2.42 1.40 -20.27
N GLY A 121 1.80 2.52 -20.61
CA GLY A 121 1.15 2.74 -21.89
C GLY A 121 2.10 2.67 -23.08
N HIS A 122 1.54 2.53 -24.28
CA HIS A 122 2.32 2.59 -25.52
C HIS A 122 3.07 3.94 -25.60
N GLY A 123 4.37 3.90 -25.89
CA GLY A 123 5.21 5.11 -25.87
C GLY A 123 5.79 5.48 -24.50
N GLY A 124 5.48 4.72 -23.44
CA GLY A 124 6.03 4.92 -22.09
C GLY A 124 5.10 5.65 -21.11
N GLY A 125 3.93 6.12 -21.58
CA GLY A 125 2.95 6.89 -20.84
C GLY A 125 3.30 8.38 -20.71
N GLU A 126 2.32 9.26 -20.82
CA GLU A 126 2.49 10.71 -20.71
C GLU A 126 2.23 11.24 -19.30
N VAL A 127 1.53 10.49 -18.46
CA VAL A 127 1.24 10.83 -17.06
C VAL A 127 1.56 9.66 -16.14
N ASP A 128 2.23 9.93 -15.02
CA ASP A 128 2.46 8.98 -13.95
C ASP A 128 1.31 9.03 -12.94
N ILE A 129 0.64 7.89 -12.74
CA ILE A 129 -0.32 7.66 -11.67
C ILE A 129 0.40 6.90 -10.55
N ILE A 130 0.56 7.53 -9.38
CA ILE A 130 1.33 6.95 -8.27
C ILE A 130 0.40 6.68 -7.08
N ALA A 131 0.14 5.40 -6.82
CA ALA A 131 -0.74 4.96 -5.74
C ALA A 131 0.05 4.64 -4.46
N VAL A 132 -0.40 5.20 -3.33
CA VAL A 132 0.21 5.10 -2.01
C VAL A 132 -0.83 4.58 -1.01
N PRO A 133 -0.64 3.36 -0.45
CA PRO A 133 -1.62 2.67 0.39
C PRO A 133 -1.69 3.25 1.82
N GLY A 134 -2.59 2.73 2.65
CA GLY A 134 -2.79 3.19 4.02
C GLY A 134 -1.95 2.48 5.09
N LEU A 135 -2.20 2.82 6.36
CA LEU A 135 -1.54 2.26 7.53
C LEU A 135 -1.77 0.74 7.67
N GLY A 136 -0.71 -0.02 7.96
CA GLY A 136 -0.80 -1.46 8.26
C GLY A 136 -1.39 -2.29 7.13
N SER A 137 -1.31 -1.78 5.90
CA SER A 137 -1.95 -2.36 4.74
C SER A 137 -0.92 -2.98 3.79
N HIS A 138 -1.34 -4.05 3.11
CA HIS A 138 -0.52 -4.65 2.07
C HIS A 138 -0.60 -3.76 0.81
N ALA A 139 0.54 -3.36 0.25
CA ALA A 139 0.57 -2.36 -0.82
C ALA A 139 -0.29 -2.74 -2.03
N PHE A 140 -0.13 -3.96 -2.55
CA PHE A 140 -0.99 -4.48 -3.64
C PHE A 140 -2.42 -4.78 -3.19
N GLY A 141 -2.59 -5.50 -2.06
CA GLY A 141 -3.89 -5.95 -1.57
C GLY A 141 -4.86 -4.83 -1.15
N SER A 142 -4.36 -3.62 -0.91
CA SER A 142 -5.19 -2.46 -0.55
C SER A 142 -6.17 -2.08 -1.66
N TRP A 143 -5.77 -2.26 -2.92
CA TRP A 143 -6.51 -1.83 -4.11
C TRP A 143 -7.28 -2.98 -4.78
N LYS A 144 -7.27 -4.16 -4.15
CA LYS A 144 -7.78 -5.41 -4.72
C LYS A 144 -9.29 -5.54 -4.51
N SER A 145 -9.98 -6.02 -5.54
CA SER A 145 -11.39 -6.40 -5.47
C SER A 145 -11.66 -7.33 -4.29
N SER A 146 -12.85 -7.21 -3.72
CA SER A 146 -13.32 -8.15 -2.71
C SER A 146 -13.77 -9.50 -3.30
N LYS A 147 -13.98 -9.56 -4.62
CA LYS A 147 -14.58 -10.69 -5.35
C LYS A 147 -13.64 -11.35 -6.36
N SER A 148 -12.54 -10.72 -6.74
CA SER A 148 -11.58 -11.27 -7.72
C SER A 148 -10.12 -10.99 -7.34
N ASP A 149 -9.20 -11.48 -8.17
CA ASP A 149 -7.76 -11.21 -8.07
C ASP A 149 -7.33 -9.89 -8.72
N ASP A 150 -8.29 -9.11 -9.19
CA ASP A 150 -8.05 -7.89 -9.93
C ASP A 150 -7.82 -6.71 -8.98
N ILE A 151 -6.94 -5.80 -9.38
CA ILE A 151 -6.78 -4.47 -8.80
C ILE A 151 -7.12 -3.45 -9.89
N TRP A 152 -7.97 -2.48 -9.58
CA TRP A 152 -8.45 -1.55 -10.61
C TRP A 152 -7.33 -0.72 -11.24
N LEU A 153 -6.27 -0.43 -10.48
CA LEU A 153 -5.07 0.27 -10.96
C LEU A 153 -4.34 -0.46 -12.10
N ARG A 154 -4.37 -1.79 -12.12
CA ARG A 154 -3.71 -2.62 -13.16
C ARG A 154 -4.69 -3.13 -14.20
N ASP A 155 -5.88 -3.55 -13.78
CA ASP A 155 -6.75 -4.37 -14.61
C ASP A 155 -7.90 -3.57 -15.27
N PHE A 156 -8.24 -2.40 -14.73
CA PHE A 156 -9.36 -1.56 -15.21
C PHE A 156 -8.84 -0.24 -15.79
N LEU A 157 -8.10 0.54 -15.00
CA LEU A 157 -7.65 1.88 -15.34
C LEU A 157 -6.87 1.96 -16.68
N PRO A 158 -5.99 1.01 -17.02
CA PRO A 158 -5.30 1.03 -18.31
C PRO A 158 -6.21 0.93 -19.54
N LYS A 159 -7.44 0.41 -19.40
CA LYS A 159 -8.43 0.37 -20.48
C LYS A 159 -9.07 1.75 -20.70
N ASP A 160 -9.32 2.46 -19.61
CA ASP A 160 -9.96 3.78 -19.62
C ASP A 160 -8.97 4.92 -19.90
N ALA A 161 -7.69 4.71 -19.60
CA ALA A 161 -6.61 5.67 -19.81
C ALA A 161 -5.34 4.94 -20.29
N PRO A 162 -5.23 4.59 -21.58
CA PRO A 162 -4.13 3.76 -22.09
C PRO A 162 -2.78 4.49 -22.20
N ASN A 163 -2.77 5.83 -22.14
CA ASN A 163 -1.56 6.64 -22.31
C ASN A 163 -0.89 7.07 -20.99
N ILE A 164 -0.98 6.23 -19.96
CA ILE A 164 -0.44 6.51 -18.63
C ILE A 164 0.63 5.49 -18.23
N ARG A 165 1.36 5.81 -17.17
CA ARG A 165 2.12 4.82 -16.39
C ARG A 165 1.53 4.72 -15.00
N VAL A 166 1.24 3.51 -14.54
CA VAL A 166 0.74 3.25 -13.19
C VAL A 166 1.86 2.69 -12.33
N LEU A 167 2.19 3.39 -11.26
CA LEU A 167 3.16 2.99 -10.24
C LEU A 167 2.44 2.78 -8.91
N LEU A 168 2.74 1.66 -8.26
CA LEU A 168 2.35 1.39 -6.89
C LEU A 168 3.57 1.58 -5.98
N TYR A 169 3.43 2.34 -4.90
CA TYR A 169 4.46 2.48 -3.88
C TYR A 169 4.07 1.72 -2.62
N GLY A 170 4.88 0.74 -2.22
CA GLY A 170 4.70 0.02 -0.96
C GLY A 170 5.67 0.45 0.13
N TYR A 171 5.22 0.40 1.38
CA TYR A 171 6.03 0.67 2.56
C TYR A 171 5.49 -0.14 3.75
N ASP A 172 6.38 -0.51 4.68
CA ASP A 172 6.01 -1.29 5.85
C ASP A 172 5.53 -0.40 7.00
N THR A 173 4.27 -0.55 7.37
CA THR A 173 3.69 0.01 8.60
C THR A 173 2.93 -1.06 9.37
N ALA A 174 3.48 -2.27 9.44
CA ALA A 174 2.96 -3.34 10.28
C ALA A 174 2.65 -2.81 11.69
N LEU A 175 1.43 -3.10 12.16
CA LEU A 175 0.95 -2.60 13.45
C LEU A 175 1.46 -3.46 14.62
N SER A 176 1.62 -4.76 14.41
CA SER A 176 2.04 -5.70 15.45
C SER A 176 3.39 -6.30 15.12
N GLY A 177 4.27 -6.38 16.13
CA GLY A 177 5.62 -6.92 15.98
C GLY A 177 6.54 -6.04 15.13
N SER A 178 6.23 -4.75 15.01
CA SER A 178 7.05 -3.84 14.22
C SER A 178 8.37 -3.58 14.91
N LEU A 179 9.47 -3.64 14.15
CA LEU A 179 10.80 -3.24 14.59
C LEU A 179 11.16 -1.84 14.08
N SER A 180 10.27 -1.20 13.32
CA SER A 180 10.49 0.11 12.72
C SER A 180 10.05 1.24 13.65
N LYS A 181 10.87 2.29 13.75
CA LYS A 181 10.55 3.55 14.44
C LYS A 181 10.15 4.67 13.48
N GLN A 182 9.87 4.34 12.21
CA GLN A 182 9.57 5.35 11.20
C GLN A 182 8.33 6.18 11.58
N SER A 183 8.50 7.51 11.53
CA SER A 183 7.42 8.49 11.63
C SER A 183 6.74 8.71 10.27
N ILE A 184 5.60 9.41 10.25
CA ILE A 184 4.98 9.88 8.99
C ILE A 184 5.98 10.73 8.19
N GLY A 185 6.80 11.50 8.90
CA GLY A 185 7.94 12.23 8.35
C GLY A 185 8.89 11.33 7.57
N ASP A 186 9.40 10.29 8.20
CA ASP A 186 10.36 9.36 7.57
C ASP A 186 9.76 8.67 6.35
N LEU A 187 8.48 8.28 6.44
CA LEU A 187 7.75 7.67 5.33
C LEU A 187 7.61 8.63 4.14
N GLY A 188 7.28 9.91 4.38
CA GLY A 188 7.19 10.94 3.34
C GLY A 188 8.53 11.25 2.69
N GLY A 189 9.61 11.28 3.47
CA GLY A 189 10.97 11.39 2.94
C GLY A 189 11.35 10.20 2.05
N ALA A 190 11.09 8.99 2.53
CA ALA A 190 11.38 7.77 1.77
C ALA A 190 10.59 7.70 0.45
N LEU A 191 9.33 8.17 0.44
CA LEU A 191 8.53 8.29 -0.79
C LEU A 191 9.19 9.27 -1.76
N LEU A 192 9.53 10.48 -1.31
CA LEU A 192 10.19 11.50 -2.13
C LEU A 192 11.47 10.96 -2.79
N GLU A 193 12.39 10.46 -1.99
CA GLU A 193 13.69 9.96 -2.45
C GLU A 193 13.54 8.81 -3.45
N GLN A 194 12.64 7.85 -3.18
CA GLN A 194 12.46 6.71 -4.05
C GLN A 194 11.79 7.07 -5.39
N ILE A 195 10.81 7.97 -5.40
CA ILE A 195 10.17 8.38 -6.66
C ILE A 195 11.13 9.23 -7.51
N VAL A 196 11.89 10.14 -6.89
CA VAL A 196 12.93 10.92 -7.58
C VAL A 196 13.98 9.99 -8.18
N ALA A 197 14.53 9.06 -7.39
CA ALA A 197 15.51 8.09 -7.86
C ALA A 197 14.96 7.17 -8.96
N PHE A 198 13.70 6.74 -8.85
CA PHE A 198 13.06 5.90 -9.86
C PHE A 198 12.93 6.64 -11.20
N ARG A 199 12.40 7.87 -11.20
CA ARG A 199 12.17 8.66 -12.42
C ARG A 199 13.47 9.20 -13.04
N ALA A 200 14.53 9.38 -12.24
CA ALA A 200 15.85 9.72 -12.77
C ALA A 200 16.45 8.60 -13.64
N ARG A 201 16.16 7.32 -13.33
CA ARG A 201 16.74 6.17 -14.06
C ARG A 201 16.23 6.00 -15.48
N ASP A 202 15.02 6.46 -15.77
CA ASP A 202 14.39 6.33 -17.09
C ASP A 202 14.13 7.69 -17.77
N GLY A 203 14.57 8.79 -17.15
CA GLY A 203 14.50 10.14 -17.74
C GLY A 203 13.10 10.74 -17.69
N THR A 204 12.24 10.31 -16.75
CA THR A 204 10.85 10.74 -16.65
C THR A 204 10.61 11.83 -15.61
N SER A 205 11.65 12.51 -15.10
CA SER A 205 11.56 13.50 -14.02
C SER A 205 10.60 14.68 -14.27
N CYS A 206 10.35 15.04 -15.53
CA CYS A 206 9.44 16.13 -15.90
C CYS A 206 8.02 15.65 -16.26
N ARG A 207 7.78 14.35 -16.30
CA ARG A 207 6.48 13.78 -16.69
C ARG A 207 5.39 14.17 -15.66
N PRO A 208 4.21 14.64 -16.08
CA PRO A 208 3.11 14.94 -15.16
C PRO A 208 2.82 13.80 -14.17
N ILE A 209 2.56 14.14 -12.91
CA ILE A 209 2.20 13.19 -11.85
C ILE A 209 0.81 13.48 -11.32
N ILE A 210 0.03 12.42 -11.12
CA ILE A 210 -1.15 12.40 -10.27
C ILE A 210 -0.92 11.38 -9.15
N PHE A 211 -0.97 11.83 -7.90
CA PHE A 211 -0.88 10.94 -6.76
C PHE A 211 -2.27 10.45 -6.33
N ILE A 212 -2.32 9.19 -5.92
CA ILE A 212 -3.49 8.56 -5.32
C ILE A 212 -3.11 8.11 -3.91
N GLY A 213 -3.66 8.76 -2.88
CA GLY A 213 -3.37 8.45 -1.48
C GLY A 213 -4.58 7.83 -0.79
N HIS A 214 -4.42 6.64 -0.21
CA HIS A 214 -5.43 6.06 0.68
C HIS A 214 -5.01 6.25 2.14
N SER A 215 -5.90 6.83 2.96
CA SER A 215 -5.69 6.99 4.39
C SER A 215 -4.32 7.61 4.71
N LEU A 216 -3.48 6.94 5.53
CA LEU A 216 -2.11 7.38 5.84
C LEU A 216 -1.29 7.73 4.57
N GLY A 217 -1.49 7.05 3.45
CA GLY A 217 -0.78 7.30 2.21
C GLY A 217 -0.94 8.72 1.70
N GLY A 218 -2.10 9.36 1.93
CA GLY A 218 -2.30 10.77 1.62
C GLY A 218 -1.44 11.70 2.47
N LEU A 219 -1.29 11.42 3.77
CA LEU A 219 -0.39 12.19 4.65
C LEU A 219 1.08 12.01 4.25
N VAL A 220 1.47 10.80 3.86
CA VAL A 220 2.81 10.49 3.34
C VAL A 220 3.09 11.30 2.06
N ILE A 221 2.10 11.41 1.15
CA ILE A 221 2.18 12.26 -0.05
C ILE A 221 2.31 13.74 0.34
N LYS A 222 1.49 14.25 1.27
CA LYS A 222 1.58 15.65 1.74
C LYS A 222 2.98 15.97 2.27
N GLU A 223 3.53 15.11 3.13
CA GLU A 223 4.88 15.28 3.68
C GLU A 223 5.96 15.26 2.58
N ALA A 224 5.85 14.35 1.61
CA ALA A 224 6.77 14.29 0.47
C ALA A 224 6.74 15.59 -0.35
N LEU A 225 5.55 16.15 -0.62
CA LEU A 225 5.38 17.39 -1.39
C LEU A 225 5.83 18.63 -0.62
N VAL A 226 5.60 18.68 0.70
CA VAL A 226 6.16 19.72 1.57
C VAL A 226 7.68 19.73 1.48
N ARG A 227 8.32 18.55 1.57
CA ARG A 227 9.78 18.40 1.46
C ARG A 227 10.30 18.76 0.09
N ALA A 228 9.64 18.30 -0.97
CA ALA A 228 9.97 18.62 -2.35
C ALA A 228 10.05 20.14 -2.61
N ARG A 229 9.28 20.94 -1.86
CA ARG A 229 9.26 22.41 -1.96
C ARG A 229 10.12 23.15 -0.92
N ARG A 230 10.97 22.45 -0.16
CA ARG A 230 11.88 23.10 0.79
C ARG A 230 13.06 23.80 0.11
N SER A 231 13.58 23.22 -0.97
CA SER A 231 14.78 23.70 -1.68
C SER A 231 14.48 23.94 -3.17
N PRO A 232 14.40 25.20 -3.64
CA PRO A 232 13.92 25.54 -5.00
C PRO A 232 14.73 25.02 -6.20
N ASN A 233 15.88 24.35 -6.01
CA ASN A 233 16.83 24.02 -7.09
C ASN A 233 17.37 22.58 -7.03
N ASP A 234 16.67 21.66 -6.38
CA ASP A 234 17.03 20.23 -6.37
C ASP A 234 16.05 19.41 -7.23
N THR A 235 16.47 18.23 -7.68
CA THR A 235 15.65 17.19 -8.31
C THR A 235 14.37 16.87 -7.53
N SER A 236 14.39 17.03 -6.21
CA SER A 236 13.20 16.99 -5.35
C SER A 236 12.14 18.02 -5.74
N HIS A 237 12.54 19.23 -6.17
CA HIS A 237 11.63 20.28 -6.62
C HIS A 237 10.96 19.94 -7.95
N ASP A 238 11.64 19.20 -8.83
CA ASP A 238 11.04 18.73 -10.08
C ASP A 238 9.86 17.78 -9.82
N LEU A 239 9.90 16.99 -8.74
CA LEU A 239 8.75 16.17 -8.33
C LEU A 239 7.54 17.06 -8.02
N SER A 240 7.73 18.15 -7.25
CA SER A 240 6.66 19.10 -6.96
C SER A 240 6.14 19.78 -8.22
N LYS A 241 7.02 20.24 -9.11
CA LYS A 241 6.63 20.87 -10.39
C LYS A 241 5.84 19.92 -11.28
N ALA A 242 6.26 18.66 -11.34
CA ALA A 242 5.61 17.60 -12.12
C ALA A 242 4.25 17.19 -11.54
N THR A 243 4.04 17.34 -10.24
CA THR A 243 2.78 16.98 -9.59
C THR A 243 1.66 17.95 -9.98
N TYR A 244 0.59 17.43 -10.56
CA TYR A 244 -0.59 18.20 -10.97
C TYR A 244 -1.80 17.93 -10.08
N GLY A 245 -2.09 16.66 -9.82
CA GLY A 245 -3.34 16.22 -9.21
C GLY A 245 -3.16 15.30 -8.01
N LEU A 246 -4.08 15.37 -7.05
CA LEU A 246 -4.14 14.53 -5.87
C LEU A 246 -5.55 13.93 -5.75
N LEU A 247 -5.65 12.60 -5.74
CA LEU A 247 -6.88 11.89 -5.34
C LEU A 247 -6.66 11.31 -3.95
N PHE A 248 -7.44 11.78 -2.99
CA PHE A 248 -7.32 11.40 -1.59
C PHE A 248 -8.54 10.60 -1.14
N PHE A 249 -8.30 9.39 -0.63
CA PHE A 249 -9.35 8.48 -0.19
C PHE A 249 -9.27 8.34 1.34
N GLY A 250 -10.18 9.00 2.06
CA GLY A 250 -10.29 8.93 3.52
C GLY A 250 -9.00 9.36 4.21
N VAL A 251 -8.34 10.41 3.75
CA VAL A 251 -7.06 10.86 4.34
C VAL A 251 -7.33 11.51 5.70
N PRO A 252 -6.75 11.02 6.80
CA PRO A 252 -7.06 11.52 8.14
C PRO A 252 -6.30 12.83 8.45
N ASN A 253 -6.61 13.93 7.75
CA ASN A 253 -5.92 15.21 7.95
C ASN A 253 -6.08 15.74 9.37
N LEU A 254 -7.21 15.45 10.01
CA LEU A 254 -7.51 15.81 11.41
C LEU A 254 -7.42 14.61 12.35
N GLY A 255 -6.87 13.49 11.90
CA GLY A 255 -6.69 12.28 12.70
C GLY A 255 -7.62 11.12 12.33
N LEU A 256 -7.27 9.96 12.87
CA LEU A 256 -7.90 8.65 12.66
C LEU A 256 -8.53 8.15 13.96
N ARG A 257 -9.81 7.77 13.91
CA ARG A 257 -10.55 7.23 15.06
C ARG A 257 -10.37 5.72 15.16
N ASN A 258 -9.39 5.27 15.93
CA ASN A 258 -9.20 3.85 16.23
C ASN A 258 -8.35 3.66 17.49
N ASN A 259 -8.90 3.98 18.66
CA ASN A 259 -8.21 3.92 19.95
C ASN A 259 -7.56 2.55 20.26
N GLN A 260 -8.08 1.47 19.70
CA GLN A 260 -7.54 0.12 19.85
C GLN A 260 -6.14 -0.03 19.25
N LEU A 261 -5.77 0.81 18.27
CA LEU A 261 -4.41 0.83 17.72
C LEU A 261 -3.39 1.24 18.78
N GLU A 262 -3.71 2.16 19.68
CA GLU A 262 -2.81 2.58 20.76
C GLU A 262 -2.45 1.39 21.67
N THR A 263 -3.46 0.61 22.06
CA THR A 263 -3.26 -0.59 22.87
C THR A 263 -2.46 -1.65 22.10
N LEU A 264 -2.73 -1.82 20.80
CA LEU A 264 -2.02 -2.78 19.96
C LEU A 264 -0.52 -2.46 19.88
N VAL A 265 -0.15 -1.19 19.76
CA VAL A 265 1.26 -0.76 19.57
C VAL A 265 1.97 -0.37 20.86
N HIS A 266 1.32 -0.48 22.01
CA HIS A 266 1.89 -0.06 23.29
C HIS A 266 3.24 -0.75 23.56
N GLY A 267 4.28 0.05 23.77
CA GLY A 267 5.65 -0.42 24.00
C GLY A 267 6.40 -0.86 22.74
N GLN A 268 5.77 -0.79 21.56
CA GLN A 268 6.42 -1.11 20.29
C GLN A 268 7.16 0.12 19.69
N PRO A 269 8.22 -0.10 18.90
CA PRO A 269 8.96 0.94 18.19
C PRO A 269 8.09 1.93 17.37
N ASN A 270 6.98 1.48 16.80
CA ASN A 270 6.08 2.26 15.96
C ASN A 270 5.01 3.05 16.74
N GLN A 271 5.02 3.06 18.07
CA GLN A 271 4.00 3.72 18.88
C GLN A 271 3.84 5.22 18.55
N ALA A 272 4.95 5.93 18.32
CA ALA A 272 4.91 7.37 18.00
C ALA A 272 4.16 7.67 16.70
N LEU A 273 4.36 6.85 15.65
CA LEU A 273 3.63 6.96 14.38
C LEU A 273 2.11 6.88 14.59
N ILE A 274 1.67 5.97 15.45
CA ILE A 274 0.25 5.77 15.74
C ILE A 274 -0.28 6.91 16.59
N HIS A 275 0.46 7.34 17.61
CA HIS A 275 0.07 8.47 18.46
C HIS A 275 -0.10 9.76 17.65
N ASP A 276 0.79 10.04 16.69
CA ASP A 276 0.67 11.21 15.81
C ASP A 276 -0.58 11.16 14.91
N LEU A 277 -1.16 9.98 14.69
CA LEU A 277 -2.29 9.76 13.79
C LEU A 277 -3.64 9.72 14.51
N LEU A 278 -3.68 9.25 15.75
CA LEU A 278 -4.94 8.96 16.46
C LEU A 278 -5.62 10.21 17.01
N VAL A 279 -6.96 10.20 16.96
CA VAL A 279 -7.85 11.11 17.68
C VAL A 279 -9.05 10.32 18.20
N ASP A 280 -9.66 10.78 19.28
CA ASP A 280 -10.99 10.33 19.72
C ASP A 280 -12.08 11.33 19.28
N ASP A 281 -13.24 11.29 19.92
CA ASP A 281 -14.37 12.17 19.58
C ASP A 281 -14.19 13.60 20.11
N ASP A 282 -13.36 13.80 21.14
CA ASP A 282 -13.20 15.08 21.85
C ASP A 282 -11.80 15.70 21.68
N SER A 283 -10.87 14.96 21.05
CA SER A 283 -9.48 15.37 20.86
C SER A 283 -9.28 16.21 19.61
N GLU A 284 -8.42 17.21 19.76
CA GLU A 284 -7.86 17.95 18.64
C GLU A 284 -6.81 17.12 17.87
N PRO A 285 -6.53 17.44 16.59
CA PRO A 285 -5.45 16.80 15.85
C PRO A 285 -4.10 16.97 16.56
N SER A 286 -3.22 15.97 16.39
CA SER A 286 -1.86 16.01 16.94
C SER A 286 -1.08 17.22 16.42
N ASN A 287 -0.05 17.64 17.18
CA ASN A 287 0.86 18.71 16.75
C ASN A 287 1.54 18.39 15.40
N TYR A 288 1.79 17.11 15.13
CA TYR A 288 2.34 16.68 13.85
C TYR A 288 1.36 16.97 12.71
N LEU A 289 0.08 16.57 12.85
CA LEU A 289 -0.93 16.76 11.81
C LEU A 289 -1.21 18.25 11.56
N LYS A 290 -1.30 19.05 12.63
CA LYS A 290 -1.45 20.52 12.54
C LYS A 290 -0.31 21.15 11.75
N ARG A 291 0.94 20.85 12.15
CA ARG A 291 2.13 21.36 11.45
C ARG A 291 2.17 20.91 9.98
N LEU A 292 1.81 19.66 9.68
CA LEU A 292 1.79 19.17 8.31
C LEU A 292 0.70 19.87 7.48
N ALA A 293 -0.46 20.15 8.05
CA ALA A 293 -1.51 20.93 7.39
C ALA A 293 -1.02 22.35 7.08
N ASP A 294 -0.47 23.05 8.08
CA ASP A 294 0.09 24.40 7.94
C ASP A 294 1.18 24.46 6.86
N GLU A 295 2.20 23.58 6.94
CA GLU A 295 3.31 23.55 5.98
C GLU A 295 2.83 23.20 4.56
N PHE A 296 1.83 22.31 4.44
CA PHE A 296 1.28 21.93 3.15
C PHE A 296 0.47 23.07 2.54
N SER A 297 -0.38 23.74 3.32
CA SER A 297 -1.11 24.93 2.87
C SER A 297 -0.14 26.03 2.43
N GLU A 298 0.81 26.43 3.30
CA GLU A 298 1.76 27.51 3.01
C GLU A 298 2.57 27.27 1.72
N ARG A 299 3.03 26.03 1.50
CA ARG A 299 3.96 25.73 0.41
C ARG A 299 3.27 25.31 -0.88
N CYS A 300 2.10 24.68 -0.79
CA CYS A 300 1.44 24.00 -1.91
C CYS A 300 0.14 24.66 -2.35
N LYS A 301 -0.27 25.78 -1.75
CA LYS A 301 -1.45 26.54 -2.15
C LYS A 301 -1.48 26.83 -3.67
N ASP A 302 -2.62 26.57 -4.28
CA ASP A 302 -2.89 26.75 -5.71
C ASP A 302 -1.95 25.97 -6.67
N GLN A 303 -1.15 25.02 -6.16
CA GLN A 303 -0.21 24.25 -6.98
C GLN A 303 -0.85 22.98 -7.59
N TYR A 304 -1.80 22.39 -6.87
CA TYR A 304 -2.36 21.08 -7.17
C TYR A 304 -3.88 21.11 -7.20
N ARG A 305 -4.47 20.31 -8.10
CA ARG A 305 -5.90 19.99 -8.07
C ARG A 305 -6.12 18.82 -7.11
N VAL A 306 -7.13 18.92 -6.25
CA VAL A 306 -7.42 17.88 -5.25
C VAL A 306 -8.85 17.38 -5.41
N VAL A 307 -9.01 16.07 -5.36
CA VAL A 307 -10.31 15.41 -5.23
C VAL A 307 -10.28 14.53 -3.98
N SER A 308 -11.22 14.75 -3.07
CA SER A 308 -11.29 14.03 -1.79
C SER A 308 -12.50 13.10 -1.78
N PHE A 309 -12.27 11.81 -1.59
CA PHE A 309 -13.29 10.79 -1.42
C PHE A 309 -13.37 10.37 0.04
N PHE A 310 -14.58 10.23 0.59
CA PHE A 310 -14.75 9.92 2.00
C PHE A 310 -15.89 8.96 2.29
N GLU A 311 -15.75 8.21 3.38
CA GLU A 311 -16.64 7.11 3.76
C GLU A 311 -17.96 7.62 4.37
N ARG A 312 -19.04 6.86 4.14
CA ARG A 312 -20.35 7.08 4.79
C ARG A 312 -20.84 5.85 5.57
N ARG A 313 -20.09 4.74 5.58
CA ARG A 313 -20.37 3.58 6.43
C ARG A 313 -19.29 3.39 7.47
N HIS A 314 -19.69 2.92 8.64
CA HIS A 314 -18.74 2.59 9.69
C HIS A 314 -17.90 1.37 9.29
N SER A 315 -16.62 1.43 9.64
CA SER A 315 -15.70 0.29 9.53
C SER A 315 -15.67 -0.49 10.84
N PRO A 316 -15.46 -1.81 10.80
CA PRO A 316 -15.22 -2.59 12.01
C PRO A 316 -13.88 -2.22 12.64
N THR A 317 -13.87 -2.00 13.96
CA THR A 317 -12.64 -1.72 14.72
C THR A 317 -11.99 -3.01 15.22
N LEU A 318 -10.76 -2.89 15.74
CA LEU A 318 -10.03 -4.02 16.29
C LEU A 318 -10.58 -4.42 17.66
N LYS A 319 -10.61 -5.73 17.94
CA LYS A 319 -10.91 -6.29 19.24
C LYS A 319 -10.13 -7.58 19.43
N LEU A 320 -9.62 -7.81 20.64
CA LEU A 320 -9.06 -9.11 21.01
C LEU A 320 -10.19 -10.14 21.08
N ASN A 321 -10.02 -11.26 20.38
CA ASN A 321 -10.90 -12.41 20.56
C ASN A 321 -10.56 -13.17 21.85
N GLU A 322 -11.36 -14.19 22.18
CA GLU A 322 -11.19 -15.01 23.39
C GLU A 322 -9.83 -15.70 23.49
N VAL A 323 -9.11 -15.83 22.37
CA VAL A 323 -7.81 -16.50 22.26
C VAL A 323 -6.65 -15.50 22.22
N GLY A 324 -6.90 -14.21 22.50
CA GLY A 324 -5.87 -13.17 22.52
C GLY A 324 -5.37 -12.72 21.13
N LYS A 325 -6.13 -13.01 20.06
CA LYS A 325 -5.81 -12.56 18.70
C LYS A 325 -6.63 -11.34 18.32
N TRP A 326 -5.97 -10.32 17.76
CA TRP A 326 -6.63 -9.14 17.20
C TRP A 326 -7.46 -9.48 15.97
N CYS A 327 -8.74 -9.11 16.00
CA CYS A 327 -9.71 -9.32 14.94
C CYS A 327 -10.51 -8.04 14.68
N LYS A 328 -11.00 -7.83 13.45
CA LYS A 328 -11.90 -6.73 13.10
C LYS A 328 -13.34 -7.03 13.52
N THR A 329 -13.55 -7.19 14.83
CA THR A 329 -14.84 -7.55 15.44
C THR A 329 -15.21 -6.60 16.59
N GLY A 330 -14.53 -5.45 16.67
CA GLY A 330 -14.86 -4.39 17.61
C GLY A 330 -16.08 -3.58 17.18
N PRO A 331 -16.58 -2.69 18.06
CA PRO A 331 -17.67 -1.79 17.73
C PRO A 331 -17.36 -0.97 16.48
N PRO A 332 -18.25 -0.91 15.49
CA PRO A 332 -17.99 -0.19 14.25
C PRO A 332 -18.03 1.32 14.50
N CYS A 333 -17.11 2.05 13.87
CA CYS A 333 -17.12 3.52 13.88
C CYS A 333 -16.71 4.08 12.51
N LEU A 334 -16.98 5.37 12.31
CA LEU A 334 -16.39 6.11 11.20
C LEU A 334 -14.92 6.38 11.54
N LEU A 335 -13.99 5.79 10.78
CA LEU A 335 -12.56 5.87 11.08
C LEU A 335 -12.02 7.26 10.73
N VAL A 336 -12.52 7.84 9.65
CA VAL A 336 -12.15 9.18 9.19
C VAL A 336 -13.42 9.97 8.94
N THR A 337 -13.61 11.04 9.71
CA THR A 337 -14.77 11.92 9.52
C THR A 337 -14.69 12.64 8.17
N GLU A 338 -15.83 13.04 7.63
CA GLU A 338 -15.91 13.89 6.43
C GLU A 338 -15.01 15.13 6.59
N LYS A 339 -15.09 15.80 7.74
CA LYS A 339 -14.23 16.95 8.06
C LYS A 339 -12.75 16.58 7.97
N SER A 340 -12.33 15.47 8.58
CA SER A 340 -10.93 15.00 8.53
C SER A 340 -10.50 14.67 7.09
N ALA A 341 -11.36 14.05 6.30
CA ALA A 341 -11.07 13.66 4.92
C ALA A 341 -10.95 14.85 3.94
N THR A 342 -11.68 15.94 4.20
CA THR A 342 -11.82 17.09 3.29
C THR A 342 -10.98 18.30 3.70
N SER A 343 -10.46 18.35 4.94
CA SER A 343 -9.58 19.44 5.42
C SER A 343 -8.17 19.36 4.81
N ILE A 344 -8.06 19.63 3.51
CA ILE A 344 -6.79 19.62 2.77
C ILE A 344 -6.08 20.99 2.83
N GLU A 345 -6.86 22.07 2.97
CA GLU A 345 -6.39 23.46 3.15
C GLU A 345 -5.62 24.04 1.94
N LEU A 346 -5.89 23.52 0.73
CA LEU A 346 -5.22 23.97 -0.51
C LEU A 346 -6.05 24.87 -1.42
N VAL A 347 -7.37 24.76 -1.36
CA VAL A 347 -8.29 25.47 -2.26
C VAL A 347 -9.30 26.25 -1.44
N ALA A 348 -9.91 27.28 -2.04
CA ALA A 348 -11.08 27.90 -1.44
C ALA A 348 -12.19 26.86 -1.29
N VAL A 349 -13.04 27.00 -0.27
CA VAL A 349 -14.13 26.05 0.02
C VAL A 349 -15.03 25.82 -1.21
N ASP A 350 -15.26 26.86 -2.00
CA ASP A 350 -16.09 26.81 -3.20
C ASP A 350 -15.47 26.01 -4.38
N ASP A 351 -14.15 25.76 -4.33
CA ASP A 351 -13.39 25.00 -5.33
C ASP A 351 -13.05 23.57 -4.85
N GLU A 352 -13.54 23.16 -3.68
CA GLU A 352 -13.30 21.83 -3.14
C GLU A 352 -14.07 20.76 -3.91
N ASP A 353 -13.36 19.75 -4.38
CA ASP A 353 -13.98 18.62 -5.06
C ASP A 353 -14.09 17.39 -4.13
N ASN A 354 -15.13 17.42 -3.30
CA ASN A 354 -15.38 16.41 -2.27
C ASN A 354 -16.51 15.45 -2.67
N VAL A 355 -16.26 14.15 -2.58
CA VAL A 355 -17.18 13.09 -3.04
C VAL A 355 -17.44 12.08 -1.92
N ALA A 356 -18.69 11.99 -1.48
CA ALA A 356 -19.12 10.97 -0.54
C ALA A 356 -19.31 9.63 -1.24
N LEU A 357 -18.76 8.55 -0.69
CA LEU A 357 -19.00 7.18 -1.14
C LEU A 357 -19.67 6.38 -0.02
N ASP A 358 -20.82 5.77 -0.30
CA ASP A 358 -21.54 4.93 0.66
C ASP A 358 -20.89 3.54 0.77
N THR A 359 -19.74 3.52 1.45
CA THR A 359 -18.87 2.38 1.72
C THR A 359 -18.07 2.62 3.00
N ASP A 360 -17.41 1.57 3.49
CA ASP A 360 -16.47 1.66 4.61
C ASP A 360 -15.08 2.18 4.15
N HIS A 361 -14.22 2.51 5.10
CA HIS A 361 -12.90 3.09 4.84
C HIS A 361 -12.04 2.28 3.88
N SER A 362 -12.16 0.95 3.91
CA SER A 362 -11.40 0.07 3.03
C SER A 362 -12.04 -0.07 1.65
N GLY A 363 -13.36 0.02 1.57
CA GLY A 363 -14.13 -0.02 0.34
C GLY A 363 -14.00 1.24 -0.51
N LEU A 364 -13.45 2.34 0.02
CA LEU A 364 -13.15 3.55 -0.76
C LEU A 364 -12.29 3.28 -1.99
N VAL A 365 -11.40 2.28 -1.92
CA VAL A 365 -10.38 2.00 -2.94
C VAL A 365 -10.48 0.58 -3.53
N LYS A 366 -11.58 -0.12 -3.26
CA LYS A 366 -11.81 -1.50 -3.71
C LYS A 366 -13.04 -1.58 -4.59
N TYR A 367 -12.81 -1.84 -5.87
CA TYR A 367 -13.87 -1.96 -6.86
C TYR A 367 -13.89 -3.36 -7.43
N ASP A 368 -15.09 -3.91 -7.58
CA ASP A 368 -15.26 -5.30 -8.03
C ASP A 368 -15.31 -5.45 -9.56
N SER A 369 -15.47 -4.35 -10.29
CA SER A 369 -15.45 -4.33 -11.76
C SER A 369 -15.19 -2.92 -12.29
N ASP A 370 -14.85 -2.84 -13.57
CA ASP A 370 -14.77 -1.59 -14.35
C ASP A 370 -16.13 -0.89 -14.56
N HIS A 371 -17.24 -1.55 -14.22
CA HIS A 371 -18.59 -0.98 -14.22
C HIS A 371 -19.10 -0.62 -12.82
N HIS A 372 -18.24 -0.73 -11.79
CA HIS A 372 -18.63 -0.36 -10.43
C HIS A 372 -18.93 1.14 -10.37
N ALA A 373 -20.08 1.52 -9.82
CA ALA A 373 -20.54 2.92 -9.82
C ALA A 373 -19.50 3.90 -9.23
N TYR A 374 -18.86 3.55 -8.11
CA TYR A 374 -17.81 4.38 -7.52
C TYR A 374 -16.51 4.41 -8.34
N TYR A 375 -16.19 3.33 -9.07
CA TYR A 375 -15.04 3.33 -9.97
C TYR A 375 -15.26 4.30 -11.13
N MET A 376 -16.48 4.36 -11.69
CA MET A 376 -16.82 5.29 -12.77
C MET A 376 -16.64 6.74 -12.32
N ILE A 377 -17.10 7.08 -11.11
CA ILE A 377 -16.91 8.44 -10.54
C ILE A 377 -15.42 8.77 -10.38
N VAL A 378 -14.65 7.85 -9.80
CA VAL A 378 -13.21 8.03 -9.59
C VAL A 378 -12.46 8.19 -10.92
N THR A 379 -12.82 7.37 -11.91
CA THR A 379 -12.14 7.35 -13.21
C THR A 379 -12.48 8.59 -14.04
N GLU A 380 -13.71 9.09 -13.99
CA GLU A 380 -14.08 10.37 -14.63
C GLU A 380 -13.20 11.51 -14.11
N ARG A 381 -13.07 11.62 -12.78
CA ARG A 381 -12.25 12.65 -12.13
C ARG A 381 -10.77 12.50 -12.45
N LEU A 382 -10.28 11.26 -12.45
CA LEU A 382 -8.90 10.95 -12.80
C LEU A 382 -8.59 11.30 -14.26
N GLN A 383 -9.47 10.96 -15.20
CA GLN A 383 -9.31 11.31 -16.63
C GLN A 383 -9.27 12.82 -16.85
N ARG A 384 -10.14 13.57 -16.16
CA ARG A 384 -10.10 15.05 -16.21
C ARG A 384 -8.73 15.58 -15.75
N LEU A 385 -8.20 15.08 -14.62
CA LEU A 385 -6.88 15.49 -14.14
C LEU A 385 -5.75 15.07 -15.10
N ILE A 386 -5.83 13.89 -15.72
CA ILE A 386 -4.85 13.41 -16.72
C ILE A 386 -4.80 14.40 -17.88
N ASN A 387 -5.95 14.71 -18.48
CA ASN A 387 -6.05 15.61 -19.63
C ASN A 387 -5.52 17.01 -19.33
N GLU A 388 -5.80 17.54 -18.14
CA GLU A 388 -5.29 18.84 -17.72
C GLU A 388 -3.78 18.81 -17.42
N ALA A 389 -3.29 17.74 -16.78
CA ALA A 389 -1.88 17.58 -16.44
C ALA A 389 -0.98 17.52 -17.69
N GLU A 390 -1.40 16.78 -18.72
CA GLU A 390 -0.70 16.71 -20.01
C GLU A 390 -0.54 18.09 -20.67
N ARG A 391 -1.56 18.94 -20.55
CA ARG A 391 -1.55 20.30 -21.10
C ARG A 391 -0.71 21.26 -20.25
N ASP A 392 -0.84 21.21 -18.94
CA ASP A 392 -0.42 22.31 -18.07
C ASP A 392 0.98 22.10 -17.46
N VAL A 393 1.38 20.86 -17.17
CA VAL A 393 2.68 20.57 -16.53
C VAL A 393 3.88 20.89 -17.42
N PRO A 394 3.92 20.57 -18.73
CA PRO A 394 5.06 20.89 -19.58
C PRO A 394 5.43 22.39 -19.55
N ASN A 395 4.43 23.26 -19.46
CA ASN A 395 4.64 24.72 -19.37
C ASN A 395 5.37 25.16 -18.08
N ARG A 396 5.30 24.38 -17.00
CA ARG A 396 5.99 24.67 -15.73
C ARG A 396 7.50 24.51 -15.86
N PHE A 397 7.94 23.57 -16.71
CA PHE A 397 9.35 23.30 -16.99
C PHE A 397 9.92 24.23 -18.06
N ALA A 398 9.12 24.60 -19.08
CA ALA A 398 9.56 25.54 -20.12
C ALA A 398 9.90 26.95 -19.59
N LYS A 399 9.18 27.44 -18.57
CA LYS A 399 9.38 28.77 -17.98
C LYS A 399 10.68 28.97 -17.20
N HIS A 400 11.45 27.90 -16.94
CA HIS A 400 12.73 27.96 -16.20
C HIS A 400 13.95 27.76 -17.10
N SER A 401 13.76 27.56 -18.42
CA SER A 401 14.85 27.40 -19.39
C SER A 401 15.16 28.68 -20.19
N MET A 402 14.53 29.80 -19.84
CA MET A 402 14.83 31.17 -20.29
C MET A 402 15.27 31.98 -19.07
#